data_AF-A0A529XD24-F1
#
_entry.id   AF-A0A529XD24-F1
#
_cell.length_a   1.000
_cell.length_b   1.000
_cell.length_c   1.000
_cell.angle_alpha   90.00
_cell.angle_beta   90.00
_cell.angle_gamma   90.00
#
_symmetry.space_group_name_H-M   'P 1'
#
loop_
_entity.id
_entity.type
_entity.pdbx_description
1 polymer ?
#
loop_
_entity_poly.entity_id
_entity_poly.type
_entity_poly.pdbx_seq_one_letter_code
_entity_poly.pdbx_strand_id
1 'polypeptide(L)'
;TGGAAIDAFAGRDRTDIFILFPHGKVSPVQQRQMTTSSTANVHALSVEGNFDDCQGLVKDMFNDHAFRDRVSLSGVNSINWARIMAQIVYYFSSALSLGAPDRPVSFTVPTGNFGDIFAGYAAKRMGLPIERLIIATNDNDILARTLASGEYRTRG
;
A
#
# COMPACT_ATOMS: atom_id res chain seq x y z
N THR A 1 4.13 5.19 2.86
CA THR A 1 3.40 5.23 1.55
C THR A 1 3.54 6.57 0.86
N GLY A 2 3.26 7.71 1.52
CA GLY A 2 3.34 9.03 0.88
C GLY A 2 4.69 9.36 0.23
N GLY A 3 5.81 9.22 0.95
CA GLY A 3 7.15 9.45 0.39
C GLY A 3 7.45 8.58 -0.84
N ALA A 4 7.23 7.26 -0.76
CA ALA A 4 7.43 6.35 -1.90
C ALA A 4 6.56 6.68 -3.12
N ALA A 5 5.32 7.17 -2.90
CA ALA A 5 4.47 7.62 -3.99
C ALA A 5 5.03 8.90 -4.62
N ILE A 6 5.48 9.86 -3.81
CA ILE A 6 6.12 11.08 -4.32
C ILE A 6 7.35 10.74 -5.15
N ASP A 7 8.25 9.90 -4.66
CA ASP A 7 9.45 9.50 -5.41
C ASP A 7 9.11 8.81 -6.75
N ALA A 8 8.02 8.04 -6.79
CA ALA A 8 7.59 7.33 -8.01
C ALA A 8 6.98 8.26 -9.07
N PHE A 9 6.27 9.31 -8.65
CA PHE A 9 5.52 10.22 -9.52
C PHE A 9 6.20 11.58 -9.75
N ALA A 10 7.24 11.92 -8.97
CA ALA A 10 8.00 13.15 -9.13
C ALA A 10 8.60 13.26 -10.55
N GLY A 11 8.37 14.41 -11.19
CA GLY A 11 8.87 14.71 -12.53
C GLY A 11 8.29 13.82 -13.64
N ARG A 12 7.11 13.22 -13.44
CA ARG A 12 6.38 12.53 -14.50
C ARG A 12 5.49 13.52 -15.25
N ASP A 13 5.67 13.63 -16.56
CA ASP A 13 5.02 14.65 -17.40
C ASP A 13 3.48 14.57 -17.47
N ARG A 14 2.90 13.43 -17.09
CA ARG A 14 1.47 13.14 -17.29
C ARG A 14 0.67 13.01 -16.00
N THR A 15 1.26 13.36 -14.86
CA THR A 15 0.62 13.18 -13.56
C THR A 15 1.04 14.27 -12.59
N ASP A 16 0.06 14.83 -11.89
CA ASP A 16 0.26 15.60 -10.66
C ASP A 16 -0.09 14.71 -9.47
N ILE A 17 0.73 14.73 -8.42
CA ILE A 17 0.49 13.95 -7.20
C ILE A 17 0.18 14.87 -6.02
N PHE A 18 -0.96 14.59 -5.38
CA PHE A 18 -1.42 15.28 -4.18
C PHE A 18 -1.39 14.31 -3.00
N ILE A 19 -0.57 14.57 -1.99
CA ILE A 19 -0.47 13.76 -0.77
C ILE A 19 -1.03 14.55 0.40
N LEU A 20 -2.16 14.09 0.94
CA LEU A 20 -2.74 14.60 2.17
C LEU A 20 -2.08 13.91 3.36
N PHE A 21 -1.63 14.70 4.34
CA PHE A 21 -1.08 14.18 5.59
C PHE A 21 -1.48 15.07 6.78
N PRO A 22 -1.68 14.50 7.98
CA PRO A 22 -2.14 15.27 9.12
C PRO A 22 -1.04 16.19 9.66
N HIS A 23 -1.39 17.46 9.86
CA HIS A 23 -0.49 18.49 10.37
C HIS A 23 0.09 18.11 11.73
N GLY A 24 1.42 18.15 11.86
CA GLY A 24 2.13 17.87 13.11
C GLY A 24 2.05 16.42 13.61
N LYS A 25 1.44 15.49 12.86
CA LYS A 25 1.23 14.10 13.27
C LYS A 25 2.00 13.08 12.43
N VAL A 26 2.97 13.55 11.64
CA VAL A 26 3.89 12.73 10.85
C VAL A 26 5.30 12.92 11.39
N SER A 27 6.12 11.87 11.40
CA SER A 27 7.50 12.00 11.87
C SER A 27 8.28 13.01 11.00
N PRO A 28 9.25 13.76 11.57
CA PRO A 28 10.00 14.77 10.81
C PRO A 28 10.67 14.22 9.55
N VAL A 29 11.17 12.98 9.59
CA VAL A 29 11.80 12.32 8.44
C VAL A 29 10.78 12.06 7.33
N GLN A 30 9.62 11.48 7.68
CA GLN A 30 8.56 11.20 6.71
C GLN A 30 7.97 12.48 6.13
N GLN A 31 7.80 13.53 6.93
CA GLN A 31 7.31 14.82 6.46
C GLN A 31 8.31 15.42 5.45
N ARG A 32 9.61 15.45 5.77
CA ARG A 32 10.63 15.96 4.85
C ARG A 32 10.64 15.19 3.53
N GLN A 33 10.57 13.85 3.57
CA GLN A 33 10.48 13.04 2.35
C GLN A 33 9.30 13.44 1.44
N MET A 34 8.20 13.96 2.01
CA MET A 34 7.05 14.41 1.22
C MET A 34 7.18 15.87 0.78
N THR A 35 7.71 16.75 1.63
CA THR A 35 7.63 18.21 1.40
C THR A 35 8.87 18.81 0.75
N THR A 36 9.98 18.08 0.62
CA THR A 36 11.24 18.61 0.06
C THR A 36 11.49 18.21 -1.38
N SER A 37 10.53 17.61 -2.08
CA SER A 37 10.63 17.40 -3.53
C SER A 37 10.69 18.75 -4.24
N SER A 38 11.59 18.89 -5.22
CA SER A 38 11.75 20.11 -6.02
C SER A 38 10.93 20.09 -7.32
N THR A 39 10.23 18.99 -7.62
CA THR A 39 9.46 18.85 -8.85
C THR A 39 8.10 19.53 -8.75
N ALA A 40 7.73 20.32 -9.76
CA ALA A 40 6.51 21.13 -9.75
C ALA A 40 5.20 20.33 -9.67
N ASN A 41 5.20 19.07 -10.10
CA ASN A 41 4.03 18.19 -10.14
C ASN A 41 3.76 17.46 -8.80
N VAL A 42 4.47 17.83 -7.72
CA VAL A 42 4.32 17.23 -6.39
C VAL A 42 3.71 18.24 -5.43
N HIS A 43 2.60 17.85 -4.80
CA HIS A 43 1.83 18.71 -3.89
C HIS A 43 1.61 17.98 -2.56
N ALA A 44 2.38 18.36 -1.54
CA ALA A 44 2.22 17.86 -0.18
C ALA A 44 1.27 18.78 0.60
N LEU A 45 0.06 18.29 0.93
CA LEU A 45 -1.00 19.04 1.58
C LEU A 45 -1.07 18.67 3.06
N SER A 46 -0.72 19.63 3.93
CA SER A 46 -0.84 19.46 5.37
C SER A 46 -2.28 19.77 5.80
N VAL A 47 -2.97 18.78 6.34
CA VAL A 47 -4.38 18.87 6.74
C VAL A 47 -4.46 19.04 8.26
N GLU A 48 -5.16 20.07 8.72
CA GLU A 48 -5.51 20.22 10.13
C GLU A 48 -6.53 19.15 10.53
N GLY A 49 -6.05 18.08 11.18
CA GLY A 49 -6.88 16.91 11.48
C GLY A 49 -6.05 15.70 11.90
N ASN A 50 -6.59 14.50 11.68
CA ASN A 50 -5.92 13.21 11.87
C ASN A 50 -5.81 12.44 10.54
N PHE A 51 -5.27 11.21 10.60
CA PHE A 51 -5.08 10.39 9.39
C PHE A 51 -6.41 9.95 8.78
N ASP A 52 -7.42 9.63 9.59
CA ASP A 52 -8.75 9.23 9.13
C ASP A 52 -9.46 10.39 8.42
N ASP A 53 -9.29 11.63 8.88
CA ASP A 53 -9.80 12.83 8.18
C ASP A 53 -9.18 12.95 6.79
N CYS A 54 -7.87 12.73 6.64
CA CYS A 54 -7.20 12.71 5.34
C CYS A 54 -7.79 11.61 4.43
N GLN A 55 -8.07 10.43 4.98
CA GLN A 55 -8.71 9.34 4.22
C GLN A 55 -10.16 9.67 3.85
N GLY A 56 -10.91 10.32 4.74
CA GLY A 56 -12.27 10.80 4.50
C GLY A 56 -12.31 11.76 3.32
N LEU A 57 -11.47 12.80 3.34
CA LEU A 57 -11.36 13.77 2.24
C LEU A 57 -11.04 13.10 0.89
N VAL A 58 -10.13 12.12 0.88
CA VAL A 58 -9.84 11.37 -0.35
C VAL A 58 -11.04 10.57 -0.82
N LYS A 59 -11.76 9.89 0.08
CA LYS A 59 -12.99 9.15 -0.26
C LYS A 59 -14.06 10.08 -0.82
N ASP A 60 -14.25 11.25 -0.22
CA ASP A 60 -15.21 12.26 -0.68
C ASP A 60 -14.86 12.74 -2.10
N MET A 61 -13.58 12.99 -2.39
CA MET A 61 -13.12 13.33 -3.75
C MET A 61 -13.36 12.20 -4.77
N PHE A 62 -13.27 10.93 -4.37
CA PHE A 62 -13.62 9.79 -5.24
C PHE A 62 -15.12 9.61 -5.45
N ASN A 63 -15.93 10.00 -4.46
CA ASN A 63 -17.39 9.95 -4.52
C ASN A 63 -18.00 11.13 -5.30
N ASP A 64 -17.28 12.25 -5.44
CA ASP A 64 -17.61 13.30 -6.39
C ASP A 64 -17.20 12.87 -7.82
N HIS A 65 -18.12 12.20 -8.51
CA HIS A 65 -17.90 11.71 -9.86
C HIS A 65 -17.56 12.82 -10.87
N ALA A 66 -18.17 14.01 -10.73
CA ALA A 66 -17.93 15.11 -11.65
C ALA A 66 -16.52 15.70 -11.47
N PHE A 67 -16.04 15.82 -10.23
CA PHE A 67 -14.67 16.18 -9.93
C PHE A 67 -13.69 15.10 -10.42
N ARG A 68 -13.94 13.84 -10.05
CA ARG A 68 -13.11 12.68 -10.41
C ARG A 68 -12.86 12.62 -11.92
N ASP A 69 -13.92 12.73 -12.73
CA ASP A 69 -13.82 12.61 -14.17
C ASP A 69 -13.14 13.84 -14.80
N ARG A 70 -13.42 15.04 -14.27
CA ARG A 70 -12.81 16.30 -14.74
C ARG A 70 -11.29 16.32 -14.55
N VAL A 71 -10.80 15.79 -13.43
CA VAL A 71 -9.36 15.81 -13.09
C VAL A 71 -8.66 14.47 -13.37
N SER A 72 -9.38 13.48 -13.93
CA SER A 72 -8.87 12.11 -14.11
C SER A 72 -8.29 11.52 -12.82
N LEU A 73 -9.00 11.70 -11.71
CA LEU A 73 -8.52 11.35 -10.38
C LEU A 73 -8.20 9.85 -10.27
N SER A 74 -6.97 9.55 -9.84
CA SER A 74 -6.50 8.20 -9.60
C SER A 74 -5.87 8.09 -8.21
N GLY A 75 -6.01 6.91 -7.60
CA GLY A 75 -5.60 6.67 -6.22
C GLY A 75 -4.31 5.87 -6.12
N VAL A 76 -3.37 6.35 -5.31
CA VAL A 76 -2.18 5.59 -4.90
C VAL A 76 -2.44 4.98 -3.52
N ASN A 77 -3.20 3.88 -3.50
CA ASN A 77 -3.59 3.19 -2.27
C ASN A 77 -3.32 1.67 -2.38
N SER A 78 -3.57 0.92 -1.31
CA SER A 78 -3.25 -0.52 -1.27
C SER A 78 -4.21 -1.41 -2.08
N ILE A 79 -5.28 -0.85 -2.66
CA ILE A 79 -6.21 -1.62 -3.51
C ILE A 79 -5.84 -1.56 -5.00
N ASN A 80 -4.92 -0.69 -5.40
CA ASN A 80 -4.48 -0.61 -6.80
C ASN A 80 -3.79 -1.92 -7.21
N TRP A 81 -4.35 -2.62 -8.19
CA TRP A 81 -3.83 -3.91 -8.68
C TRP A 81 -2.37 -3.84 -9.14
N ALA A 82 -1.95 -2.73 -9.75
CA ALA A 82 -0.56 -2.58 -10.23
C ALA A 82 0.44 -2.66 -9.07
N ARG A 83 0.07 -2.20 -7.86
CA ARG A 83 0.92 -2.35 -6.68
C ARG A 83 1.05 -3.81 -6.27
N ILE A 84 -0.05 -4.54 -6.18
CA ILE A 84 -0.04 -5.98 -5.86
C ILE A 84 0.75 -6.76 -6.91
N MET A 85 0.49 -6.48 -8.19
CA MET A 85 1.17 -7.11 -9.31
C MET A 85 2.70 -6.91 -9.25
N ALA A 86 3.17 -5.69 -8.96
CA ALA A 86 4.59 -5.42 -8.82
C ALA A 86 5.22 -6.19 -7.65
N GLN A 87 4.47 -6.40 -6.56
CA GLN A 87 4.93 -7.15 -5.40
C GLN A 87 5.14 -8.65 -5.68
N ILE A 88 4.45 -9.23 -6.66
CA ILE A 88 4.62 -10.65 -7.06
C ILE A 88 6.08 -10.95 -7.40
N VAL A 89 6.78 -10.00 -8.03
CA VAL A 89 8.15 -10.17 -8.55
C VAL A 89 9.12 -10.60 -7.46
N TYR A 90 9.05 -10.01 -6.26
CA TYR A 90 10.02 -10.33 -5.22
C TYR A 90 9.78 -11.69 -4.54
N TYR A 91 8.57 -12.26 -4.63
CA TYR A 91 8.33 -13.63 -4.21
C TYR A 91 9.07 -14.61 -5.12
N PHE A 92 8.99 -14.40 -6.45
CA PHE A 92 9.75 -15.18 -7.41
C PHE A 92 11.25 -14.99 -7.24
N SER A 93 11.75 -13.76 -7.19
CA SER A 93 13.20 -13.53 -7.08
C SER A 93 13.78 -14.12 -5.80
N SER A 94 13.09 -14.01 -4.67
CA SER A 94 13.52 -14.59 -3.40
C SER A 94 13.50 -16.12 -3.43
N ALA A 95 12.43 -16.72 -3.97
CA ALA A 95 12.32 -18.17 -4.06
C ALA A 95 13.34 -18.78 -5.03
N LEU A 96 13.56 -18.16 -6.19
CA LEU A 96 14.60 -18.57 -7.15
C LEU A 96 15.99 -18.53 -6.53
N SER A 97 16.30 -17.46 -5.78
CA SER A 97 17.57 -17.34 -5.06
C SER A 97 17.77 -18.44 -4.02
N LEU A 98 16.68 -19.02 -3.54
CA LEU A 98 16.67 -20.12 -2.57
C LEU A 98 16.48 -21.48 -3.23
N GLY A 99 16.55 -21.63 -4.56
CA GLY A 99 16.48 -22.94 -5.21
C GLY A 99 15.09 -23.43 -5.59
N ALA A 100 14.14 -22.51 -5.79
CA ALA A 100 12.96 -22.83 -6.59
C ALA A 100 13.37 -23.08 -8.06
N PRO A 101 12.68 -24.00 -8.78
CA PRO A 101 11.49 -24.72 -8.35
C PRO A 101 11.78 -26.05 -7.59
N ASP A 102 13.04 -26.44 -7.42
CA ASP A 102 13.42 -27.77 -6.90
C ASP A 102 13.06 -27.99 -5.42
N ARG A 103 12.92 -26.90 -4.65
CA ARG A 103 12.38 -26.96 -3.28
C ARG A 103 11.39 -25.83 -3.01
N PRO A 104 10.40 -26.06 -2.15
CA PRO A 104 9.46 -25.03 -1.77
C PRO A 104 10.07 -24.03 -0.77
N VAL A 105 9.50 -22.82 -0.74
CA VAL A 105 9.89 -21.76 0.20
C VAL A 105 8.66 -21.30 0.99
N SER A 106 8.84 -20.97 2.28
CA SER A 106 7.81 -20.36 3.10
C SER A 106 8.10 -18.87 3.30
N PHE A 107 7.04 -18.05 3.35
CA PHE A 107 7.16 -16.61 3.56
C PHE A 107 6.33 -16.18 4.78
N THR A 108 6.92 -15.33 5.63
CA THR A 108 6.23 -14.64 6.72
C THR A 108 6.18 -13.16 6.40
N VAL A 109 4.98 -12.58 6.42
CA VAL A 109 4.74 -11.20 5.97
C VAL A 109 4.14 -10.39 7.10
N PRO A 110 4.82 -9.34 7.60
CA PRO A 110 4.22 -8.33 8.46
C PRO A 110 3.07 -7.63 7.71
N THR A 111 1.83 -7.92 8.10
CA THR A 111 0.65 -7.63 7.29
C THR A 111 -0.28 -6.63 7.97
N GLY A 112 -0.53 -5.52 7.28
CA GLY A 112 -1.66 -4.61 7.56
C GLY A 112 -2.78 -4.81 6.54
N ASN A 113 -2.76 -4.05 5.45
CA ASN A 113 -3.82 -4.03 4.42
C ASN A 113 -3.82 -5.23 3.45
N PHE A 114 -3.19 -6.35 3.80
CA PHE A 114 -3.21 -7.63 3.05
C PHE A 114 -2.56 -7.68 1.65
N GLY A 115 -2.28 -6.54 1.00
CA GLY A 115 -1.78 -6.51 -0.40
C GLY A 115 -0.48 -7.29 -0.65
N ASP A 116 0.50 -7.19 0.27
CA ASP A 116 1.79 -7.90 0.15
C ASP A 116 1.60 -9.43 0.17
N ILE A 117 0.97 -9.95 1.24
CA ILE A 117 0.80 -11.41 1.35
C ILE A 117 -0.15 -11.95 0.26
N PHE A 118 -1.07 -11.12 -0.24
CA PHE A 118 -1.89 -11.47 -1.40
C PHE A 118 -1.07 -11.56 -2.69
N ALA A 119 -0.03 -10.75 -2.87
CA ALA A 119 0.92 -10.92 -3.96
C ALA A 119 1.69 -12.25 -3.84
N GLY A 120 2.05 -12.67 -2.63
CA GLY A 120 2.60 -13.99 -2.37
C GLY A 120 1.64 -15.13 -2.73
N TYR A 121 0.36 -14.95 -2.43
CA TYR A 121 -0.68 -15.88 -2.87
C TYR A 121 -0.79 -15.92 -4.40
N ALA A 122 -0.77 -14.78 -5.08
CA ALA A 122 -0.78 -14.71 -6.54
C ALA A 122 0.43 -15.44 -7.13
N ALA A 123 1.64 -15.25 -6.57
CA ALA A 123 2.84 -15.99 -6.98
C ALA A 123 2.67 -17.51 -6.82
N LYS A 124 2.10 -17.97 -5.69
CA LYS A 124 1.76 -19.37 -5.47
C LYS A 124 0.78 -19.90 -6.51
N ARG A 125 -0.25 -19.12 -6.85
CA ARG A 125 -1.25 -19.45 -7.88
C ARG A 125 -0.68 -19.48 -9.30
N MET A 126 0.42 -18.75 -9.55
CA MET A 126 1.17 -18.78 -10.81
C MET A 126 2.10 -20.01 -10.93
N GLY A 127 2.24 -20.83 -9.88
CA GLY A 127 3.04 -22.06 -9.90
C GLY A 127 4.35 -21.99 -9.12
N LEU A 128 4.64 -20.88 -8.43
CA LEU A 128 5.81 -20.82 -7.56
C LEU A 128 5.62 -21.76 -6.36
N PRO A 129 6.57 -22.68 -6.06
CA PRO A 129 6.40 -23.64 -4.97
C PRO A 129 6.53 -22.94 -3.61
N ILE A 130 5.41 -22.45 -3.11
CA ILE A 130 5.31 -21.85 -1.78
C ILE A 130 4.64 -22.84 -0.84
N GLU A 131 5.34 -23.22 0.23
CA GLU A 131 4.80 -24.13 1.25
C GLU A 131 3.77 -23.37 2.12
N ARG A 132 4.21 -22.38 2.89
CA ARG A 132 3.36 -21.56 3.77
C ARG A 132 3.46 -20.06 3.45
N LEU A 133 2.32 -19.38 3.57
CA LEU A 133 2.21 -17.93 3.67
C LEU A 133 1.69 -17.60 5.06
N ILE A 134 2.50 -16.93 5.87
CA ILE A 134 2.20 -16.66 7.27
C ILE A 134 1.91 -15.16 7.43
N ILE A 135 0.71 -14.85 7.92
CA ILE A 135 0.31 -13.48 8.28
C ILE A 135 0.86 -13.17 9.68
N ALA A 136 1.74 -12.19 9.78
CA ALA A 136 2.17 -11.63 11.06
C ALA A 136 1.49 -10.28 11.29
N THR A 137 0.65 -10.16 12.32
CA THR A 137 0.00 -8.91 12.73
C THR A 137 0.62 -8.37 14.03
N ASN A 138 0.48 -7.07 14.29
CA ASN A 138 0.72 -6.50 15.61
C ASN A 138 -0.59 -6.53 16.44
N ASP A 139 -0.71 -5.66 17.46
CA ASP A 139 -1.92 -5.54 18.29
C ASP A 139 -3.20 -5.25 17.46
N ASN A 140 -3.05 -4.71 16.24
CA ASN A 140 -4.12 -4.71 15.26
C ASN A 140 -4.21 -6.09 14.57
N ASP A 141 -4.82 -7.02 15.30
CA ASP A 141 -4.82 -8.46 15.04
C ASP A 141 -6.05 -8.97 14.27
N ILE A 142 -6.80 -8.09 13.59
CA ILE A 142 -8.08 -8.45 12.95
C ILE A 142 -7.93 -9.64 11.99
N LEU A 143 -6.84 -9.70 11.22
CA LEU A 143 -6.58 -10.80 10.29
C LEU A 143 -6.28 -12.11 11.01
N ALA A 144 -5.49 -12.07 12.10
CA ALA A 144 -5.18 -13.24 12.90
C ALA A 144 -6.45 -13.83 13.53
N ARG A 145 -7.29 -12.97 14.13
CA ARG A 145 -8.60 -13.38 14.68
C ARG A 145 -9.52 -13.94 13.61
N THR A 146 -9.59 -13.28 12.44
CA THR A 146 -10.41 -13.73 11.32
C THR A 146 -9.98 -15.12 10.83
N LEU A 147 -8.67 -15.38 10.71
CA LEU A 147 -8.19 -16.71 10.33
C LEU A 147 -8.44 -17.77 11.40
N ALA A 148 -8.43 -17.41 12.67
CA ALA A 148 -8.66 -18.34 13.77
C ALA A 148 -10.14 -18.69 13.97
N SER A 149 -11.06 -17.73 13.83
CA SER A 149 -12.49 -17.91 14.12
C SER A 149 -13.41 -17.88 12.91
N GLY A 150 -12.95 -17.38 11.77
CA GLY A 150 -13.78 -17.06 10.60
C GLY A 150 -14.54 -15.73 10.71
N GLU A 151 -14.45 -15.01 11.84
CA GLU A 151 -15.19 -13.77 12.05
C GLU A 151 -14.33 -12.51 11.84
N TYR A 152 -14.71 -11.68 10.87
CA TYR A 152 -14.09 -10.37 10.64
C TYR A 152 -14.82 -9.28 11.45
N ARG A 153 -14.30 -8.93 12.63
CA ARG A 153 -14.90 -7.93 13.54
C ARG A 153 -13.87 -6.94 14.07
N THR A 154 -14.18 -5.65 13.97
CA THR A 154 -13.39 -4.58 14.60
C THR A 154 -13.59 -4.59 16.12
N ARG A 155 -12.56 -4.18 16.86
CA ARG A 155 -12.69 -3.82 18.27
C ARG A 155 -12.84 -2.30 18.30
N GLY A 156 -13.87 -1.81 19.00
CA GLY A 156 -14.11 -0.38 19.19
C GLY A 156 -13.03 0.28 20.05
#